data_AF-A0A2D7BZQ4-F1
#
_entry.id   AF-A0A2D7BZQ4-F1
#
_cell.length_a   1.000
_cell.length_b   1.000
_cell.length_c   1.000
_cell.angle_alpha   90.00
_cell.angle_beta   90.00
_cell.angle_gamma   90.00
#
_symmetry.space_group_name_H-M   'P 1'
#
loop_
_entity.id
_entity.type
_entity.pdbx_description
1 polymer ?
#
loop_
_entity_poly.entity_id
_entity_poly.type
_entity_poly.pdbx_seq_one_letter_code
_entity_poly.pdbx_strand_id
1 'polypeptide(L)'
;MATTIKSTALDFQAIKNNLKEYLQQEKEFKDFNFEASGLSNLLDVLAYNTHINALTANFALNESFLGTAQLRSSLVSLSEGIGYIPDSKNASTAFIKMSINLNGVADRSPRISLPSGYKFTTSVEDVEYTFQTTETISATDDGFGFYEFQQQNGSNVIPIKEGNAKTKTFISGDNTENITYIIPDKNLDLSTAVVKVHPSSTSLDFTAYKNILEANVINNDSTLYILKEMPNGHFELTFGNGTTLGKTPAPGNKIVVEYLSVSGNAANFSSIFEPVNEIQINASTTRTPTITTEAESSGGAEKETLESIRKNAPFQYAAQNRMVTHSDYSSLVLRNFSSLIKDIKSWGGEDNIVKQYGCVFMSVLFNSNIPQTTVDATKTAILDLAEQLSIASFDLKFADPVRTFVELDTKFQFNERLTSLTLNTIKTQVDDAVRQYFNENTGKFDQAFRRSNLLSLIDEISPAILSSRTAVKMQQRFTPTLGSVSNHTLKFPVEIQSRDDENFIVTSTNFVFQNVNCVIRNKLNSNILQVINLTDNRVLVDNVGNYASSTGTVYLVGLQVDSITGGQTFIKVSAVPANQSLVVPQRNDVLDFDESRSQTTGILTTATN
;
A
#
# COMPACT_ATOMS: atom_id res chain seq x y z
N MET A 1 -14.31 4.59 -29.89
CA MET A 1 -14.65 3.46 -30.77
C MET A 1 -13.36 2.81 -31.22
N ALA A 2 -12.94 1.74 -30.55
CA ALA A 2 -11.91 0.85 -31.09
C ALA A 2 -12.67 -0.18 -31.94
N THR A 3 -12.58 -0.06 -33.27
CA THR A 3 -12.94 -1.17 -34.15
C THR A 3 -11.96 -2.29 -33.84
N THR A 4 -12.45 -3.34 -33.19
CA THR A 4 -11.73 -4.59 -32.98
C THR A 4 -11.42 -5.18 -34.35
N ILE A 5 -10.23 -4.87 -34.88
CA ILE A 5 -9.64 -5.67 -35.94
C ILE A 5 -9.50 -7.06 -35.32
N LYS A 6 -10.30 -8.03 -35.79
CA LYS A 6 -10.16 -9.42 -35.34
C LYS A 6 -8.72 -9.83 -35.68
N SER A 7 -7.98 -10.38 -34.72
CA SER A 7 -6.59 -10.84 -34.92
C SER A 7 -6.45 -11.76 -36.15
N THR A 8 -7.51 -12.51 -36.48
CA THR A 8 -7.61 -13.34 -37.69
C THR A 8 -7.54 -12.58 -39.03
N ALA A 9 -7.87 -11.28 -39.05
CA ALA A 9 -7.74 -10.43 -40.24
C ALA A 9 -6.32 -9.89 -40.45
N LEU A 10 -5.47 -9.97 -39.42
CA LEU A 10 -4.05 -9.62 -39.46
C LEU A 10 -3.17 -10.86 -39.69
N ASP A 11 -3.76 -12.05 -39.82
CA ASP A 11 -2.99 -13.25 -40.13
C ASP A 11 -2.27 -13.10 -41.47
N PHE A 12 -1.02 -13.56 -41.53
CA PHE A 12 -0.17 -13.47 -42.71
C PHE A 12 -0.85 -14.06 -43.95
N GLN A 13 -1.48 -15.23 -43.81
CA GLN A 13 -2.17 -15.89 -44.92
C GLN A 13 -3.41 -15.11 -45.37
N ALA A 14 -4.16 -14.52 -44.44
CA ALA A 14 -5.29 -13.67 -44.75
C ALA A 14 -4.87 -12.39 -45.49
N ILE A 15 -3.76 -11.75 -45.07
CA ILE A 15 -3.19 -10.57 -45.74
C ILE A 15 -2.73 -10.94 -47.15
N LYS A 16 -2.00 -12.04 -47.32
CA LYS A 16 -1.55 -12.52 -48.63
C LYS A 16 -2.73 -12.78 -49.57
N ASN A 17 -3.77 -13.44 -49.08
CA ASN A 17 -4.97 -13.73 -49.86
C ASN A 17 -5.73 -12.47 -50.27
N ASN A 18 -5.89 -11.50 -49.35
CA ASN A 18 -6.50 -10.20 -49.68
C ASN A 18 -5.67 -9.42 -50.71
N LEU A 19 -4.35 -9.42 -50.58
CA LEU A 19 -3.44 -8.75 -51.52
C LEU A 19 -3.53 -9.40 -52.93
N LYS A 20 -3.62 -10.73 -52.97
CA LYS A 20 -3.82 -11.51 -54.20
C LYS A 20 -5.16 -11.15 -54.86
N GLU A 21 -6.25 -11.15 -54.11
CA GLU A 21 -7.58 -10.78 -54.62
C GLU A 21 -7.61 -9.34 -55.14
N TYR A 22 -6.97 -8.41 -54.43
CA TYR A 22 -6.85 -7.02 -54.84
C TYR A 22 -6.12 -6.88 -56.19
N LEU A 23 -4.95 -7.53 -56.34
CA LEU A 23 -4.18 -7.48 -57.57
C LEU A 23 -4.87 -8.19 -58.75
N GLN A 24 -5.69 -9.22 -58.50
CA GLN A 24 -6.50 -9.88 -59.52
C GLN A 24 -7.61 -9.01 -60.11
N GLN A 25 -8.05 -7.97 -59.39
CA GLN A 25 -9.09 -7.04 -59.85
C GLN A 25 -8.53 -5.96 -60.79
N GLU A 26 -7.22 -5.71 -60.76
CA GLU A 26 -6.56 -4.72 -61.59
C GLU A 26 -6.39 -5.21 -63.03
N LYS A 27 -6.72 -4.35 -64.01
CA LYS A 27 -6.69 -4.71 -65.44
C LYS A 27 -5.30 -5.09 -65.94
N GLU A 28 -4.25 -4.58 -65.28
CA GLU A 28 -2.85 -4.79 -65.64
C GLU A 28 -2.34 -6.19 -65.28
N PHE A 29 -2.97 -6.87 -64.31
CA PHE A 29 -2.49 -8.14 -63.77
C PHE A 29 -3.44 -9.32 -63.99
N LYS A 30 -4.46 -9.14 -64.84
CA LYS A 30 -5.51 -10.14 -65.08
C LYS A 30 -4.99 -11.50 -65.59
N ASP A 31 -3.85 -11.49 -66.28
CA ASP A 31 -3.23 -12.68 -66.88
C ASP A 31 -2.14 -13.33 -66.00
N PHE A 32 -1.85 -12.76 -64.83
CA PHE A 32 -0.80 -13.24 -63.93
C PHE A 32 -1.29 -14.41 -63.06
N ASN A 33 -0.48 -15.46 -62.96
CA ASN A 33 -0.71 -16.54 -62.00
C ASN A 33 0.02 -16.25 -60.68
N PHE A 34 -0.74 -15.79 -59.68
CA PHE A 34 -0.24 -15.48 -58.34
C PHE A 34 0.18 -16.69 -57.49
N GLU A 35 -0.10 -17.91 -57.95
CA GLU A 35 0.42 -19.15 -57.33
C GLU A 35 1.80 -19.55 -57.89
N ALA A 36 2.28 -18.89 -58.95
CA ALA A 36 3.59 -19.18 -59.51
C ALA A 36 4.71 -18.72 -58.55
N SER A 37 5.73 -19.57 -58.36
CA SER A 37 6.78 -19.41 -57.34
C SER A 37 7.42 -18.02 -57.27
N GLY A 38 7.68 -17.36 -58.41
CA GLY A 38 8.29 -16.02 -58.43
C GLY A 38 7.37 -14.93 -57.89
N LEU A 39 6.11 -14.90 -58.31
CA LEU A 39 5.13 -13.89 -57.89
C LEU A 39 4.62 -14.17 -56.47
N SER A 40 4.49 -15.45 -56.11
CA SER A 40 4.11 -15.88 -54.75
C SER A 40 5.17 -15.45 -53.71
N ASN A 41 6.46 -15.59 -54.01
CA ASN A 41 7.54 -15.12 -53.14
C ASN A 41 7.53 -13.59 -52.96
N LEU A 42 7.17 -12.83 -54.01
CA LEU A 42 7.03 -11.37 -53.91
C LEU A 42 5.83 -10.99 -53.03
N LEU A 43 4.69 -11.67 -53.21
CA LEU A 43 3.51 -11.50 -52.36
C LEU A 43 3.83 -11.84 -50.90
N ASP A 44 4.66 -12.85 -50.64
CA ASP A 44 5.10 -13.21 -49.29
C ASP A 44 5.89 -12.08 -48.63
N VAL A 45 6.82 -11.45 -49.34
CA VAL A 45 7.59 -10.31 -48.81
C VAL A 45 6.69 -9.11 -48.53
N LEU A 46 5.76 -8.80 -49.44
CA LEU A 46 4.80 -7.71 -49.26
C LEU A 46 3.86 -7.99 -48.09
N ALA A 47 3.29 -9.20 -48.02
CA ALA A 47 2.43 -9.62 -46.92
C ALA A 47 3.16 -9.60 -45.58
N TYR A 48 4.44 -10.01 -45.55
CA TYR A 48 5.26 -9.93 -44.34
C TYR A 48 5.48 -8.48 -43.90
N ASN A 49 5.84 -7.59 -44.82
CA ASN A 49 6.01 -6.16 -44.51
C ASN A 49 4.70 -5.53 -44.01
N THR A 50 3.58 -5.82 -44.68
CA THR A 50 2.25 -5.35 -44.26
C THR A 50 1.86 -5.91 -42.90
N HIS A 51 2.13 -7.20 -42.63
CA HIS A 51 1.85 -7.82 -41.33
C HIS A 51 2.63 -7.14 -40.20
N ILE A 52 3.93 -6.93 -40.37
CA ILE A 52 4.76 -6.23 -39.38
C ILE A 52 4.27 -4.79 -39.17
N ASN A 53 4.03 -4.04 -40.25
CA ASN A 53 3.53 -2.66 -40.15
C ASN A 53 2.17 -2.60 -39.45
N ALA A 54 1.27 -3.53 -39.75
CA ALA A 54 -0.05 -3.59 -39.15
C ALA A 54 0.01 -3.94 -37.66
N LEU A 55 0.91 -4.86 -37.26
CA LEU A 55 1.18 -5.14 -35.84
C LEU A 55 1.77 -3.92 -35.14
N THR A 56 2.78 -3.26 -35.71
CA THR A 56 3.37 -2.04 -35.15
C THR A 56 2.33 -0.94 -34.99
N ALA A 57 1.48 -0.72 -36.00
CA ALA A 57 0.39 0.26 -35.93
C ALA A 57 -0.65 -0.11 -34.87
N ASN A 58 -1.00 -1.40 -34.74
CA ASN A 58 -1.93 -1.85 -33.71
C ASN A 58 -1.36 -1.63 -32.30
N PHE A 59 -0.10 -1.98 -32.08
CA PHE A 59 0.58 -1.71 -30.81
C PHE A 59 0.67 -0.21 -30.54
N ALA A 60 1.07 0.61 -31.51
CA ALA A 60 1.13 2.07 -31.35
C ALA A 60 -0.24 2.70 -31.01
N LEU A 61 -1.33 2.21 -31.63
CA LEU A 61 -2.69 2.66 -31.33
C LEU A 61 -3.15 2.22 -29.94
N ASN A 62 -2.87 0.99 -29.54
CA ASN A 62 -3.20 0.51 -28.20
C ASN A 62 -2.40 1.30 -27.14
N GLU A 63 -1.15 1.65 -27.40
CA GLU A 63 -0.32 2.47 -26.51
C GLU A 63 -0.74 3.95 -26.47
N SER A 64 -1.58 4.43 -27.39
CA SER A 64 -2.06 5.82 -27.43
C SER A 64 -3.20 6.12 -26.46
N PHE A 65 -3.84 5.11 -25.86
CA PHE A 65 -4.97 5.30 -24.94
C PHE A 65 -4.69 4.68 -23.57
N LEU A 66 -5.02 5.41 -22.51
CA LEU A 66 -4.76 5.00 -21.11
C LEU A 66 -5.37 3.62 -20.78
N GLY A 67 -6.56 3.33 -21.32
CA GLY A 67 -7.26 2.08 -21.07
C GLY A 67 -6.64 0.85 -21.74
N THR A 68 -5.89 1.02 -22.83
CA THR A 68 -5.33 -0.08 -23.64
C THR A 68 -3.81 -0.17 -23.60
N ALA A 69 -3.13 0.88 -23.12
CA ALA A 69 -1.68 0.90 -23.02
C ALA A 69 -1.18 -0.19 -22.06
N GLN A 70 -0.16 -0.92 -22.50
CA GLN A 70 0.49 -2.01 -21.76
C GLN A 70 1.86 -1.60 -21.24
N LEU A 71 2.54 -0.64 -21.90
CA LEU A 71 3.84 -0.16 -21.45
C LEU A 71 3.70 0.91 -20.37
N ARG A 72 4.53 0.80 -19.31
CA ARG A 72 4.60 1.82 -18.25
C ARG A 72 4.93 3.20 -18.81
N SER A 73 5.88 3.25 -19.75
CA SER A 73 6.33 4.49 -20.38
C SER A 73 5.19 5.26 -21.05
N SER A 74 4.29 4.55 -21.71
CA SER A 74 3.11 5.13 -22.36
C SER A 74 2.10 5.59 -21.32
N LEU A 75 1.82 4.77 -20.29
CA LEU A 75 0.90 5.14 -19.22
C LEU A 75 1.36 6.38 -18.45
N VAL A 76 2.67 6.50 -18.14
CA VAL A 76 3.25 7.69 -17.49
C VAL A 76 3.06 8.93 -18.35
N SER A 77 3.38 8.85 -19.65
CA SER A 77 3.24 9.99 -20.56
C SER A 77 1.78 10.40 -20.77
N LEU A 78 0.87 9.43 -20.87
CA LEU A 78 -0.56 9.69 -21.00
C LEU A 78 -1.17 10.25 -19.71
N SER A 79 -0.74 9.75 -18.55
CA SER A 79 -1.21 10.24 -17.25
C SER A 79 -0.72 11.66 -17.00
N GLU A 80 0.51 11.99 -17.42
CA GLU A 80 1.05 13.33 -17.36
C GLU A 80 0.16 14.32 -18.14
N GLY A 81 -0.31 13.95 -19.34
CA GLY A 81 -1.18 14.79 -20.16
C GLY A 81 -2.49 15.20 -19.48
N ILE A 82 -2.93 14.45 -18.47
CA ILE A 82 -4.11 14.75 -17.64
C ILE A 82 -3.74 15.22 -16.23
N GLY A 83 -2.47 15.59 -16.00
CA GLY A 83 -1.99 16.15 -14.73
C GLY A 83 -1.79 15.13 -13.60
N TYR A 84 -1.74 13.83 -13.91
CA TYR A 84 -1.41 12.77 -12.96
C TYR A 84 0.05 12.36 -13.09
N ILE A 85 0.85 12.59 -12.04
CA ILE A 85 2.25 12.16 -11.95
C ILE A 85 2.26 10.86 -11.12
N PRO A 86 2.57 9.69 -11.71
CA PRO A 86 2.62 8.43 -10.98
C PRO A 86 3.71 8.43 -9.90
N ASP A 87 3.45 7.71 -8.81
CA ASP A 87 4.41 7.59 -7.72
C ASP A 87 5.69 6.85 -8.17
N SER A 88 6.83 7.33 -7.68
CA SER A 88 8.14 6.68 -7.84
C SER A 88 8.30 5.53 -6.84
N LYS A 89 9.52 4.97 -6.74
CA LYS A 89 9.84 4.16 -5.57
C LYS A 89 9.80 5.04 -4.32
N ASN A 90 9.31 4.50 -3.21
CA ASN A 90 9.27 5.20 -1.92
C ASN A 90 10.28 4.58 -0.96
N ALA A 91 11.00 5.42 -0.22
CA ALA A 91 11.91 5.00 0.84
C ALA A 91 11.17 4.32 1.99
N SER A 92 11.75 3.24 2.51
CA SER A 92 11.31 2.70 3.81
C SER A 92 11.63 3.70 4.92
N THR A 93 10.68 3.95 5.82
CA THR A 93 10.82 4.91 6.92
C THR A 93 10.75 4.16 8.24
N ALA A 94 11.73 4.37 9.13
CA ALA A 94 11.71 3.88 10.50
C ALA A 94 11.70 5.03 11.50
N PHE A 95 11.29 4.77 12.74
CA PHE A 95 11.27 5.78 13.79
C PHE A 95 12.17 5.36 14.94
N ILE A 96 13.12 6.23 15.28
CA ILE A 96 14.12 5.98 16.30
C ILE A 96 14.11 7.10 17.34
N LYS A 97 14.54 6.79 18.56
CA LYS A 97 15.00 7.77 19.54
C LYS A 97 16.51 7.69 19.60
N MET A 98 17.14 8.85 19.66
CA MET A 98 18.58 8.98 19.63
C MET A 98 19.01 9.76 20.87
N SER A 99 19.98 9.22 21.59
CA SER A 99 20.53 9.87 22.76
C SER A 99 22.04 9.71 22.87
N ILE A 100 22.69 10.63 23.56
CA ILE A 100 24.10 10.53 23.90
C ILE A 100 24.25 10.81 25.39
N ASN A 101 25.02 9.96 26.05
CA ASN A 101 25.44 10.19 27.43
C ASN A 101 26.89 10.70 27.45
N LEU A 102 27.07 11.92 27.94
CA LEU A 102 28.32 12.64 28.09
C LEU A 102 28.64 12.94 29.57
N ASN A 103 28.10 12.13 30.49
CA ASN A 103 28.44 12.23 31.90
C ASN A 103 29.97 12.10 32.09
N GLY A 104 30.57 13.05 32.80
CA GLY A 104 32.01 13.09 33.05
C GLY A 104 32.88 13.70 31.94
N VAL A 105 32.29 14.17 30.83
CA VAL A 105 33.04 14.87 29.77
C VAL A 105 33.11 16.37 30.09
N ALA A 106 34.33 16.91 30.17
CA ALA A 106 34.59 18.35 30.32
C ALA A 106 34.35 19.11 28.99
N ASP A 107 34.02 20.40 29.10
CA ASP A 107 33.78 21.30 27.95
C ASP A 107 32.73 20.80 26.95
N ARG A 108 31.62 20.25 27.46
CA ARG A 108 30.49 19.83 26.63
C ARG A 108 29.70 21.03 26.12
N SER A 109 29.35 21.03 24.83
CA SER A 109 28.49 22.07 24.25
C SER A 109 27.08 22.00 24.84
N PRO A 110 26.45 23.13 25.23
CA PRO A 110 25.08 23.12 25.76
C PRO A 110 24.03 22.67 24.72
N ARG A 111 24.38 22.74 23.43
CA ARG A 111 23.54 22.29 22.32
C ARG A 111 24.37 21.57 21.27
N ILE A 112 23.89 20.42 20.83
CA ILE A 112 24.44 19.64 19.71
C ILE A 112 23.41 19.68 18.59
N SER A 113 23.83 20.02 17.37
CA SER A 113 22.97 20.02 16.20
C SER A 113 23.59 19.14 15.13
N LEU A 114 22.81 18.19 14.61
CA LEU A 114 23.20 17.34 13.49
C LEU A 114 22.41 17.76 12.26
N PRO A 115 23.09 18.09 11.14
CA PRO A 115 22.40 18.35 9.89
C PRO A 115 21.69 17.07 9.39
N SER A 116 20.82 17.23 8.39
CA SER A 116 20.26 16.09 7.68
C SER A 116 21.35 15.25 7.01
N GLY A 117 21.06 13.96 6.79
CA GLY A 117 21.98 13.02 6.17
C GLY A 117 22.88 12.26 7.15
N TYR A 118 22.58 12.27 8.45
CA TYR A 118 23.26 11.40 9.41
C TYR A 118 22.84 9.94 9.17
N LYS A 119 23.81 9.03 9.03
CA LYS A 119 23.60 7.68 8.46
C LYS A 119 23.57 6.59 9.53
N PHE A 120 22.76 5.57 9.25
CA PHE A 120 22.61 4.35 10.01
C PHE A 120 22.69 3.15 9.06
N THR A 121 23.27 2.05 9.52
CA THR A 121 23.26 0.76 8.84
C THR A 121 22.30 -0.19 9.54
N THR A 122 21.63 -1.02 8.75
CA THR A 122 20.78 -2.11 9.22
C THR A 122 20.92 -3.29 8.26
N SER A 123 20.52 -4.48 8.70
CA SER A 123 20.47 -5.67 7.84
C SER A 123 19.08 -6.29 7.89
N VAL A 124 18.58 -6.68 6.72
CA VAL A 124 17.34 -7.46 6.55
C VAL A 124 17.67 -8.61 5.62
N GLU A 125 17.40 -9.85 6.07
CA GLU A 125 17.66 -11.07 5.30
C GLU A 125 19.12 -11.14 4.75
N ASP A 126 20.10 -10.80 5.58
CA ASP A 126 21.54 -10.75 5.25
C ASP A 126 21.94 -9.72 4.17
N VAL A 127 21.05 -8.77 3.83
CA VAL A 127 21.35 -7.62 2.96
C VAL A 127 21.46 -6.34 3.79
N GLU A 128 22.56 -5.61 3.62
CA GLU A 128 22.78 -4.33 4.30
C GLU A 128 22.06 -3.18 3.61
N TYR A 129 21.35 -2.37 4.40
CA TYR A 129 20.67 -1.15 3.97
C TYR A 129 21.16 0.06 4.76
N THR A 130 21.17 1.22 4.11
CA THR A 130 21.54 2.50 4.74
C THR A 130 20.30 3.35 4.93
N PHE A 131 20.10 3.81 6.17
CA PHE A 131 19.08 4.78 6.55
C PHE A 131 19.72 6.11 6.89
N GLN A 132 19.00 7.21 6.73
CA GLN A 132 19.49 8.53 7.09
C GLN A 132 18.40 9.50 7.54
N THR A 133 18.80 10.50 8.33
CA THR A 133 17.91 11.61 8.71
C THR A 133 17.61 12.51 7.51
N THR A 134 16.35 12.93 7.36
CA THR A 134 15.93 13.88 6.32
C THR A 134 15.97 15.33 6.79
N GLU A 135 15.86 15.54 8.10
CA GLU A 135 15.81 16.85 8.74
C GLU A 135 16.98 17.05 9.70
N THR A 136 17.21 18.32 10.06
CA THR A 136 18.19 18.66 11.09
C THR A 136 17.61 18.34 12.45
N ILE A 137 18.37 17.61 13.27
CA ILE A 137 17.98 17.26 14.64
C ILE A 137 18.91 17.96 15.62
N SER A 138 18.39 18.34 16.79
CA SER A 138 19.21 18.97 17.82
C SER A 138 18.90 18.44 19.21
N ALA A 139 19.90 18.39 20.06
CA ALA A 139 19.80 17.98 21.45
C ALA A 139 20.36 19.08 22.36
N THR A 140 19.76 19.24 23.53
CA THR A 140 20.23 20.14 24.59
C THR A 140 20.59 19.33 25.83
N ASP A 141 21.55 19.84 26.60
CA ASP A 141 21.97 19.21 27.86
C ASP A 141 20.87 19.29 28.93
N ASP A 142 20.57 18.17 29.58
CA ASP A 142 19.66 18.09 30.74
C ASP A 142 20.28 18.62 32.05
N GLY A 143 21.56 18.99 32.01
CA GLY A 143 22.36 19.45 33.15
C GLY A 143 23.17 18.34 33.82
N PHE A 144 22.84 17.08 33.56
CA PHE A 144 23.58 15.90 34.04
C PHE A 144 24.45 15.28 32.94
N GLY A 145 24.41 15.81 31.72
CA GLY A 145 25.20 15.35 30.57
C GLY A 145 24.49 14.33 29.71
N PHE A 146 23.17 14.20 29.84
CA PHE A 146 22.36 13.41 28.93
C PHE A 146 21.74 14.31 27.86
N TYR A 147 21.87 13.89 26.61
CA TYR A 147 21.40 14.62 25.43
C TYR A 147 20.41 13.73 24.70
N GLU A 148 19.14 14.15 24.64
CA GLU A 148 18.12 13.52 23.82
C GLU A 148 17.89 14.36 22.57
N PHE A 149 17.99 13.74 21.39
CA PHE A 149 17.79 14.45 20.13
C PHE A 149 16.31 14.66 19.85
N GLN A 150 15.98 15.87 19.42
CA GLN A 150 14.64 16.28 19.06
C GLN A 150 14.63 16.88 17.65
N GLN A 151 13.51 16.68 16.95
CA GLN A 151 13.19 17.38 15.72
C GLN A 151 12.89 18.87 15.98
N GLN A 152 12.75 19.66 14.91
CA GLN A 152 12.36 21.06 15.01
C GLN A 152 10.96 21.28 15.62
N ASN A 153 10.08 20.27 15.55
CA ASN A 153 8.76 20.27 16.18
C ASN A 153 8.77 19.90 17.67
N GLY A 154 9.94 19.61 18.26
CA GLY A 154 10.10 19.22 19.66
C GLY A 154 9.85 17.73 19.95
N SER A 155 9.57 16.90 18.95
CA SER A 155 9.41 15.45 19.12
C SER A 155 10.77 14.75 19.27
N ASN A 156 10.87 13.82 20.22
CA ASN A 156 12.04 12.95 20.40
C ASN A 156 12.04 11.72 19.49
N VAL A 157 10.96 11.48 18.75
CA VAL A 157 10.84 10.40 17.77
C VAL A 157 11.32 10.92 16.43
N ILE A 158 12.43 10.41 15.91
CA ILE A 158 13.08 10.90 14.69
C ILE A 158 12.80 9.90 13.54
N PRO A 159 12.19 10.34 12.42
CA PRO A 159 12.06 9.54 11.22
C PRO A 159 13.41 9.44 10.52
N ILE A 160 13.78 8.23 10.16
CA ILE A 160 14.91 7.93 9.29
C ILE A 160 14.38 7.26 8.03
N LYS A 161 14.90 7.66 6.86
CA LYS A 161 14.51 7.10 5.57
C LYS A 161 15.64 6.28 4.98
N GLU A 162 15.29 5.15 4.37
CA GLU A 162 16.21 4.32 3.60
C GLU A 162 16.67 5.05 2.33
N GLY A 163 17.90 4.79 1.94
CA GLY A 163 18.42 5.12 0.63
C GLY A 163 19.79 5.79 0.69
N ASN A 164 20.44 5.79 -0.47
CA ASN A 164 21.71 6.46 -0.65
C ASN A 164 21.48 7.89 -1.11
N ALA A 165 21.93 8.87 -0.30
CA ALA A 165 21.92 10.28 -0.71
C ALA A 165 22.77 10.48 -1.97
N LYS A 166 22.12 10.98 -3.02
CA LYS A 166 22.77 11.40 -4.27
C LYS A 166 22.46 12.87 -4.52
N THR A 167 23.42 13.53 -5.15
CA THR A 167 23.30 14.94 -5.53
C THR A 167 23.55 15.06 -7.01
N LYS A 168 22.63 15.70 -7.72
CA LYS A 168 22.79 16.05 -9.13
C LYS A 168 22.80 17.57 -9.27
N THR A 169 23.83 18.09 -9.93
CA THR A 169 23.99 19.53 -10.16
C THR A 169 23.80 19.87 -11.63
N PHE A 170 23.09 20.96 -11.89
CA PHE A 170 22.90 21.56 -13.20
C PHE A 170 23.28 23.04 -13.16
N ILE A 171 23.56 23.60 -14.33
CA ILE A 171 23.70 25.04 -14.51
C ILE A 171 22.47 25.49 -15.28
N SER A 172 21.78 26.52 -14.76
CA SER A 172 20.62 27.07 -15.43
C SER A 172 21.04 27.70 -16.75
N GLY A 173 20.43 27.27 -17.86
CA GLY A 173 20.66 27.88 -19.16
C GLY A 173 19.82 29.15 -19.36
N ASP A 174 19.70 29.59 -20.61
CA ASP A 174 18.94 30.79 -20.93
C ASP A 174 17.42 30.54 -20.81
N ASN A 175 16.70 31.49 -20.22
CA ASN A 175 15.27 31.37 -19.92
C ASN A 175 14.38 31.54 -21.17
N THR A 176 14.99 31.75 -22.33
CA THR A 176 14.31 31.82 -23.65
C THR A 176 14.10 30.44 -24.27
N GLU A 177 14.83 29.42 -23.82
CA GLU A 177 14.72 28.03 -24.27
C GLU A 177 14.02 27.16 -23.22
N ASN A 178 13.23 26.18 -23.67
CA ASN A 178 12.64 25.20 -22.77
C ASN A 178 13.69 24.13 -22.44
N ILE A 179 14.45 24.35 -21.38
CA ILE A 179 15.54 23.47 -20.97
C ILE A 179 15.02 22.41 -20.00
N THR A 180 15.22 21.14 -20.37
CA THR A 180 14.90 19.98 -19.54
C THR A 180 16.13 19.51 -18.77
N TYR A 181 16.02 19.40 -17.44
CA TYR A 181 17.10 18.87 -16.60
C TYR A 181 16.84 17.40 -16.26
N ILE A 182 17.71 16.50 -16.72
CA ILE A 182 17.52 15.05 -16.59
C ILE A 182 18.36 14.47 -15.44
N ILE A 183 17.71 13.74 -14.54
CA ILE A 183 18.32 12.99 -13.44
C ILE A 183 18.33 11.51 -13.81
N PRO A 184 19.52 10.92 -14.11
CA PRO A 184 19.62 9.56 -14.61
C PRO A 184 19.60 8.51 -13.48
N ASP A 185 18.59 8.55 -12.62
CA ASP A 185 18.40 7.55 -11.55
C ASP A 185 16.96 7.03 -11.55
N LYS A 186 16.79 5.73 -11.80
CA LYS A 186 15.47 5.09 -11.88
C LYS A 186 14.85 4.81 -10.50
N ASN A 187 15.67 4.82 -9.45
CA ASN A 187 15.31 4.49 -8.08
C ASN A 187 15.18 5.73 -7.19
N LEU A 188 15.09 6.92 -7.79
CA LEU A 188 14.86 8.17 -7.07
C LEU A 188 13.49 8.14 -6.39
N ASP A 189 13.44 8.54 -5.12
CA ASP A 189 12.21 8.82 -4.38
C ASP A 189 11.83 10.30 -4.50
N LEU A 190 10.73 10.58 -5.19
CA LEU A 190 10.18 11.93 -5.42
C LEU A 190 9.87 12.67 -4.11
N SER A 191 9.43 11.97 -3.07
CA SER A 191 9.08 12.57 -1.78
C SER A 191 10.29 13.07 -0.98
N THR A 192 11.49 12.63 -1.36
CA THR A 192 12.75 13.00 -0.69
C THR A 192 13.54 14.05 -1.48
N ALA A 193 13.07 14.40 -2.67
CA ALA A 193 13.78 15.31 -3.56
C ALA A 193 13.70 16.75 -3.06
N VAL A 194 14.87 17.34 -2.79
CA VAL A 194 15.02 18.74 -2.39
C VAL A 194 15.78 19.48 -3.48
N VAL A 195 15.15 20.51 -4.06
CA VAL A 195 15.74 21.35 -5.10
C VAL A 195 16.21 22.67 -4.49
N LYS A 196 17.54 22.89 -4.54
CA LYS A 196 18.21 24.10 -4.04
C LYS A 196 18.79 24.87 -5.22
N VAL A 197 18.44 26.14 -5.34
CA VAL A 197 18.97 27.03 -6.39
C VAL A 197 19.93 28.03 -5.76
N HIS A 198 21.18 27.99 -6.19
CA HIS A 198 22.24 28.89 -5.75
C HIS A 198 22.44 30.01 -6.78
N PRO A 199 22.61 31.28 -6.35
CA PRO A 199 22.84 32.42 -7.25
C PRO A 199 24.12 32.32 -8.10
N SER A 200 25.09 31.50 -7.70
CA SER A 200 26.33 31.27 -8.45
C SER A 200 26.90 29.88 -8.14
N SER A 201 27.87 29.43 -8.94
CA SER A 201 28.51 28.12 -8.77
C SER A 201 29.30 27.98 -7.45
N THR A 202 29.72 29.10 -6.85
CA THR A 202 30.53 29.18 -5.63
C THR A 202 29.74 29.63 -4.41
N SER A 203 28.50 30.11 -4.56
CA SER A 203 27.69 30.56 -3.43
C SER A 203 27.21 29.40 -2.58
N LEU A 204 27.26 29.57 -1.26
CA LEU A 204 26.67 28.63 -0.30
C LEU A 204 25.20 28.97 0.01
N ASP A 205 24.78 30.21 -0.27
CA ASP A 205 23.39 30.63 -0.12
C ASP A 205 22.52 29.95 -1.17
N PHE A 206 21.36 29.45 -0.74
CA PHE A 206 20.40 28.81 -1.62
C PHE A 206 18.98 29.28 -1.35
N THR A 207 18.16 29.23 -2.39
CA THR A 207 16.71 29.31 -2.29
C THR A 207 16.13 27.92 -2.56
N ALA A 208 15.35 27.39 -1.62
CA ALA A 208 14.66 26.12 -1.79
C ALA A 208 13.41 26.32 -2.66
N TYR A 209 13.24 25.43 -3.63
CA TYR A 209 12.05 25.38 -4.47
C TYR A 209 11.12 24.28 -3.95
N LYS A 210 9.81 24.50 -4.08
CA LYS A 210 8.77 23.55 -3.68
C LYS A 210 8.15 22.88 -4.89
N ASN A 211 7.67 21.65 -4.72
CA ASN A 211 6.96 20.95 -5.78
C ASN A 211 5.63 21.67 -6.05
N ILE A 212 5.23 21.80 -7.33
CA ILE A 212 3.93 22.38 -7.72
C ILE A 212 2.75 21.69 -7.04
N LEU A 213 2.87 20.39 -6.73
CA LEU A 213 1.80 19.62 -6.09
C LEU A 213 1.50 20.06 -4.65
N GLU A 214 2.47 20.70 -3.99
CA GLU A 214 2.34 21.27 -2.63
C GLU A 214 1.96 22.75 -2.64
N ALA A 215 1.88 23.36 -3.82
CA ALA A 215 1.65 24.79 -3.96
C ALA A 215 0.16 25.12 -3.97
N ASN A 216 -0.29 25.81 -2.93
CA ASN A 216 -1.69 26.24 -2.81
C ASN A 216 -1.98 27.56 -3.54
N VAL A 217 -0.99 28.45 -3.59
CA VAL A 217 -1.08 29.76 -4.24
C VAL A 217 0.14 29.92 -5.13
N ILE A 218 -0.11 30.23 -6.40
CA ILE A 218 0.94 30.50 -7.37
C ILE A 218 0.89 32.00 -7.67
N ASN A 219 1.97 32.69 -7.31
CA ASN A 219 2.21 34.09 -7.66
C ASN A 219 3.60 34.23 -8.32
N ASN A 220 3.93 35.42 -8.79
CA ASN A 220 5.18 35.67 -9.51
C ASN A 220 6.44 35.41 -8.64
N ASP A 221 6.33 35.50 -7.31
CA ASP A 221 7.43 35.28 -6.38
C ASP A 221 7.55 33.82 -5.91
N SER A 222 6.62 32.96 -6.30
CA SER A 222 6.58 31.55 -5.86
C SER A 222 7.73 30.76 -6.46
N THR A 223 8.49 30.04 -5.63
CA THR A 223 9.62 29.21 -6.07
C THR A 223 9.17 27.77 -6.29
N LEU A 224 8.75 27.46 -7.52
CA LEU A 224 8.10 26.19 -7.85
C LEU A 224 8.90 25.37 -8.86
N TYR A 225 8.83 24.05 -8.72
CA TYR A 225 9.38 23.09 -9.67
C TYR A 225 8.40 21.94 -9.93
N ILE A 226 8.60 21.25 -11.05
CA ILE A 226 7.91 20.00 -11.37
C ILE A 226 8.99 18.94 -11.59
N LEU A 227 8.89 17.82 -10.88
CA LEU A 227 9.75 16.66 -11.04
C LEU A 227 8.87 15.47 -11.43
N LYS A 228 9.16 14.87 -12.59
CA LYS A 228 8.32 13.84 -13.20
C LYS A 228 9.15 12.72 -13.83
N GLU A 229 8.59 11.52 -13.92
CA GLU A 229 9.21 10.39 -14.61
C GLU A 229 9.06 10.54 -16.14
N MET A 230 10.15 10.34 -16.86
CA MET A 230 10.19 10.29 -18.32
C MET A 230 9.90 8.87 -18.82
N PRO A 231 9.49 8.69 -20.10
CA PRO A 231 9.24 7.37 -20.69
C PRO A 231 10.41 6.37 -20.60
N ASN A 232 11.66 6.84 -20.47
CA ASN A 232 12.85 6.00 -20.30
C ASN A 232 13.12 5.57 -18.83
N GLY A 233 12.28 6.02 -17.90
CA GLY A 233 12.36 5.74 -16.46
C GLY A 233 13.28 6.67 -15.66
N HIS A 234 13.90 7.66 -16.30
CA HIS A 234 14.64 8.73 -15.62
C HIS A 234 13.70 9.85 -15.18
N PHE A 235 14.20 10.81 -14.40
CA PHE A 235 13.39 11.93 -13.94
C PHE A 235 13.77 13.23 -14.65
N GLU A 236 12.77 14.01 -15.02
CA GLU A 236 12.89 15.34 -15.60
C GLU A 236 12.44 16.37 -14.56
N LEU A 237 13.31 17.37 -14.35
CA LEU A 237 13.04 18.56 -13.57
C LEU A 237 12.77 19.74 -14.52
N THR A 238 11.65 20.41 -14.32
CA THR A 238 11.29 21.65 -15.03
C THR A 238 10.86 22.73 -14.04
N PHE A 239 10.99 23.98 -14.47
CA PHE A 239 10.60 25.16 -13.70
C PHE A 239 9.48 25.92 -14.42
N GLY A 240 8.90 26.91 -13.75
CA GLY A 240 7.93 27.82 -14.35
C GLY A 240 8.52 28.68 -15.48
N ASN A 241 7.72 29.62 -15.99
CA ASN A 241 8.10 30.53 -17.07
C ASN A 241 8.70 31.87 -16.58
N GLY A 242 8.79 32.10 -15.26
CA GLY A 242 9.41 33.28 -14.67
C GLY A 242 8.58 34.57 -14.73
N THR A 243 7.41 34.55 -15.38
CA THR A 243 6.56 35.73 -15.56
C THR A 243 5.25 35.64 -14.80
N THR A 244 4.54 34.52 -14.91
CA THR A 244 3.23 34.31 -14.26
C THR A 244 3.16 33.04 -13.41
N LEU A 245 4.05 32.08 -13.66
CA LEU A 245 4.02 30.74 -13.04
C LEU A 245 5.20 30.53 -12.08
N GLY A 246 5.50 31.54 -11.27
CA GLY A 246 6.59 31.51 -10.30
C GLY A 246 7.97 31.82 -10.89
N LYS A 247 8.94 31.98 -9.98
CA LYS A 247 10.29 32.46 -10.26
C LYS A 247 11.17 31.36 -10.85
N THR A 248 11.62 31.55 -12.09
CA THR A 248 12.59 30.64 -12.73
C THR A 248 14.01 30.96 -12.28
N PRO A 249 14.90 29.96 -12.13
CA PRO A 249 16.32 30.22 -11.91
C PRO A 249 16.88 31.18 -12.96
N ALA A 250 17.75 32.11 -12.56
CA ALA A 250 18.42 32.99 -13.50
C ALA A 250 19.50 32.23 -14.28
N PRO A 251 19.79 32.59 -15.54
CA PRO A 251 20.86 31.97 -16.30
C PRO A 251 22.19 32.04 -15.54
N GLY A 252 22.92 30.93 -15.47
CA GLY A 252 24.16 30.79 -14.72
C GLY A 252 24.00 30.41 -13.24
N ASN A 253 22.78 30.38 -12.70
CA ASN A 253 22.52 29.84 -11.37
C ASN A 253 22.85 28.34 -11.32
N LYS A 254 23.35 27.87 -10.17
CA LYS A 254 23.62 26.45 -9.93
C LYS A 254 22.39 25.81 -9.29
N ILE A 255 21.82 24.83 -9.97
CA ILE A 255 20.70 24.03 -9.49
C ILE A 255 21.28 22.76 -8.87
N VAL A 256 20.93 22.48 -7.61
CA VAL A 256 21.36 21.29 -6.87
C VAL A 256 20.12 20.51 -6.48
N VAL A 257 20.02 19.27 -6.96
CA VAL A 257 18.95 18.34 -6.60
C VAL A 257 19.55 17.28 -5.69
N GLU A 258 19.10 17.25 -4.45
CA GLU A 258 19.42 16.23 -3.46
C GLU A 258 18.24 15.26 -3.36
N TYR A 259 18.50 13.96 -3.42
CA TYR A 259 17.46 12.93 -3.36
C TYR A 259 18.02 11.63 -2.80
N LEU A 260 17.12 10.73 -2.39
CA LEU A 260 17.47 9.36 -2.03
C LEU A 260 17.24 8.39 -3.19
N SER A 261 18.25 7.57 -3.46
CA SER A 261 18.14 6.40 -4.31
C SER A 261 17.82 5.20 -3.42
N VAL A 262 16.62 4.64 -3.58
CA VAL A 262 15.99 3.73 -2.59
C VAL A 262 15.84 2.31 -3.14
N SER A 263 15.80 1.34 -2.24
CA SER A 263 15.60 -0.08 -2.59
C SER A 263 14.12 -0.45 -2.67
N GLY A 264 13.23 0.32 -2.05
CA GLY A 264 11.78 0.10 -2.06
C GLY A 264 11.32 -0.79 -0.92
N ASN A 265 10.54 -1.84 -1.23
CA ASN A 265 9.95 -2.72 -0.22
C ASN A 265 10.95 -3.64 0.50
N ALA A 266 12.12 -3.89 -0.09
CA ALA A 266 13.13 -4.81 0.43
C ALA A 266 13.76 -4.34 1.76
N ALA A 267 13.70 -3.04 2.05
CA ALA A 267 14.23 -2.46 3.28
C ALA A 267 13.19 -2.33 4.41
N ASN A 268 11.98 -2.87 4.24
CA ASN A 268 10.96 -2.89 5.29
C ASN A 268 11.31 -3.91 6.39
N PHE A 269 10.70 -3.78 7.57
CA PHE A 269 10.86 -4.65 8.74
C PHE A 269 12.28 -4.62 9.36
N SER A 270 13.05 -3.57 9.12
CA SER A 270 14.31 -3.31 9.80
C SER A 270 14.05 -2.82 11.22
N SER A 271 14.65 -3.47 12.22
CA SER A 271 14.41 -3.18 13.64
C SER A 271 15.66 -2.69 14.40
N ILE A 272 16.86 -2.94 13.86
CA ILE A 272 18.13 -2.60 14.50
C ILE A 272 18.85 -1.58 13.61
N PHE A 273 19.19 -0.42 14.17
CA PHE A 273 19.88 0.66 13.45
C PHE A 273 21.18 1.02 14.16
N GLU A 274 22.29 0.83 13.47
CA GLU A 274 23.62 1.15 13.99
C GLU A 274 24.12 2.45 13.35
N PRO A 275 24.51 3.47 14.14
CA PRO A 275 25.05 4.72 13.60
C PRO A 275 26.41 4.49 12.92
N VAL A 276 26.56 5.04 11.72
CA VAL A 276 27.79 4.86 10.92
C VAL A 276 28.92 5.79 11.37
N ASN A 277 28.57 7.00 11.82
CA ASN A 277 29.54 8.05 12.16
C ASN A 277 29.46 8.41 13.64
N GLU A 278 30.60 8.61 14.28
CA GLU A 278 30.62 9.19 15.61
C GLU A 278 30.29 10.69 15.57
N ILE A 279 29.70 11.21 16.65
CA ILE A 279 29.35 12.62 16.76
C ILE A 279 30.47 13.34 17.49
N GLN A 280 30.98 14.41 16.87
CA GLN A 280 31.97 15.31 17.47
C GLN A 280 31.29 16.14 18.55
N ILE A 281 31.74 16.00 19.79
CA ILE A 281 31.18 16.70 20.96
C ILE A 281 31.98 17.96 21.28
N ASN A 282 33.31 17.84 21.21
CA ASN A 282 34.28 18.91 21.37
C ASN A 282 35.50 18.62 20.47
N ALA A 283 36.53 19.46 20.49
CA ALA A 283 37.69 19.33 19.60
C ALA A 283 38.51 18.02 19.75
N SER A 284 38.26 17.21 20.78
CA SER A 284 39.04 16.02 21.11
C SER A 284 38.22 14.77 21.42
N THR A 285 36.90 14.88 21.55
CA THR A 285 36.01 13.81 22.01
C THR A 285 34.90 13.57 21.00
N THR A 286 34.87 12.35 20.49
CA THR A 286 33.75 11.80 19.74
C THR A 286 32.96 10.83 20.59
N ARG A 287 31.67 10.68 20.29
CA ARG A 287 30.83 9.66 20.91
C ARG A 287 29.87 9.06 19.89
N THR A 288 29.76 7.74 19.92
CA THR A 288 28.72 7.02 19.19
C THR A 288 27.38 7.18 19.94
N PRO A 289 26.31 7.62 19.27
CA PRO A 289 25.00 7.77 19.89
C PRO A 289 24.34 6.42 20.17
N THR A 290 23.56 6.37 21.25
CA THR A 290 22.70 5.23 21.57
C THR A 290 21.38 5.39 20.82
N ILE A 291 21.02 4.39 20.02
CA ILE A 291 19.79 4.36 19.24
C ILE A 291 18.83 3.34 19.85
N THR A 292 17.58 3.75 20.02
CA THR A 292 16.48 2.85 20.41
C THR A 292 15.38 2.96 19.37
N THR A 293 15.03 1.84 18.75
CA THR A 293 13.95 1.78 17.75
C THR A 293 12.60 1.90 18.44
N GLU A 294 11.82 2.91 18.05
CA GLU A 294 10.43 3.06 18.49
C GLU A 294 9.50 2.25 17.58
N ALA A 295 9.80 2.26 16.27
CA ALA A 295 9.07 1.52 15.26
C ALA A 295 10.01 1.02 14.16
N GLU A 296 9.79 -0.23 13.75
CA GLU A 296 10.47 -0.87 12.63
C GLU A 296 10.21 -0.15 11.31
N SER A 297 11.10 -0.32 10.34
CA SER A 297 10.95 0.33 9.03
C SER A 297 9.71 -0.15 8.28
N SER A 298 8.95 0.78 7.69
CA SER A 298 7.80 0.49 6.84
C SER A 298 7.54 1.59 5.80
N GLY A 299 6.61 1.35 4.88
CA GLY A 299 6.27 2.33 3.83
C GLY A 299 7.17 2.33 2.60
N GLY A 300 8.21 1.50 2.58
CA GLY A 300 9.00 1.25 1.38
C GLY A 300 8.13 0.56 0.32
N ALA A 301 8.05 1.13 -0.87
CA ALA A 301 7.19 0.66 -1.94
C ALA A 301 7.89 0.72 -3.30
N GLU A 302 7.53 -0.20 -4.18
CA GLU A 302 7.90 -0.15 -5.59
C GLU A 302 7.11 0.94 -6.33
N LYS A 303 7.53 1.23 -7.57
CA LYS A 303 6.82 2.17 -8.45
C LYS A 303 5.35 1.79 -8.58
N GLU A 304 4.49 2.78 -8.77
CA GLU A 304 3.06 2.55 -8.91
C GLU A 304 2.75 1.53 -10.04
N THR A 305 1.88 0.56 -9.74
CA THR A 305 1.50 -0.49 -10.70
C THR A 305 0.66 0.07 -11.85
N LEU A 306 0.75 -0.57 -13.02
CA LEU A 306 0.03 -0.14 -14.24
C LEU A 306 -1.49 -0.05 -14.04
N GLU A 307 -2.07 -1.03 -13.32
CA GLU A 307 -3.50 -1.05 -13.01
C GLU A 307 -3.91 0.09 -12.07
N SER A 308 -3.06 0.41 -11.10
CA SER A 308 -3.29 1.54 -10.19
C SER A 308 -3.35 2.86 -10.95
N ILE A 309 -2.37 3.11 -11.83
CA ILE A 309 -2.33 4.33 -12.67
C ILE A 309 -3.58 4.42 -13.55
N ARG A 310 -3.96 3.31 -14.21
CA ARG A 310 -5.12 3.27 -15.10
C ARG A 310 -6.42 3.60 -14.37
N LYS A 311 -6.54 3.17 -13.11
CA LYS A 311 -7.71 3.43 -12.28
C LYS A 311 -7.68 4.84 -11.71
N ASN A 312 -6.56 5.28 -11.14
CA ASN A 312 -6.47 6.50 -10.34
C ASN A 312 -6.37 7.77 -11.20
N ALA A 313 -5.63 7.73 -12.32
CA ALA A 313 -5.37 8.91 -13.12
C ALA A 313 -6.65 9.61 -13.65
N PRO A 314 -7.67 8.89 -14.17
CA PRO A 314 -8.93 9.51 -14.58
C PRO A 314 -9.72 10.13 -13.43
N PHE A 315 -9.72 9.52 -12.24
CA PHE A 315 -10.43 10.07 -11.08
C PHE A 315 -9.77 11.34 -10.56
N GLN A 316 -8.44 11.37 -10.52
CA GLN A 316 -7.69 12.56 -10.12
C GLN A 316 -7.97 13.74 -11.07
N TYR A 317 -8.01 13.48 -12.38
CA TYR A 317 -8.35 14.49 -13.38
C TYR A 317 -9.77 15.01 -13.19
N ALA A 318 -10.74 14.13 -12.92
CA ALA A 318 -12.13 14.51 -12.67
C ALA A 318 -12.30 15.37 -11.40
N ALA A 319 -11.50 15.13 -10.36
CA ALA A 319 -11.54 15.88 -9.11
C ALA A 319 -11.06 17.34 -9.25
N GLN A 320 -10.30 17.69 -10.29
CA GLN A 320 -9.76 19.04 -10.53
C GLN A 320 -9.04 19.67 -9.32
N ASN A 321 -8.33 18.86 -8.52
CA ASN A 321 -7.71 19.28 -7.26
C ASN A 321 -8.69 19.88 -6.23
N ARG A 322 -9.95 19.44 -6.22
CA ARG A 322 -10.97 19.82 -5.23
C ARG A 322 -11.55 18.59 -4.56
N MET A 323 -11.90 18.71 -3.28
CA MET A 323 -12.56 17.64 -2.52
C MET A 323 -14.08 17.87 -2.53
N VAL A 324 -14.77 17.30 -3.53
CA VAL A 324 -16.23 17.45 -3.69
C VAL A 324 -16.94 16.14 -3.37
N THR A 325 -16.58 15.08 -4.08
CA THR A 325 -17.14 13.74 -3.87
C THR A 325 -16.33 12.98 -2.83
N HIS A 326 -16.92 11.99 -2.18
CA HIS A 326 -16.21 11.14 -1.21
C HIS A 326 -14.91 10.58 -1.81
N SER A 327 -14.94 10.08 -3.04
CA SER A 327 -13.76 9.55 -3.75
C SER A 327 -12.65 10.58 -3.99
N ASP A 328 -12.98 11.87 -4.09
CA ASP A 328 -11.98 12.92 -4.28
C ASP A 328 -11.14 13.11 -3.01
N TYR A 329 -11.78 13.05 -1.83
CA TYR A 329 -11.09 13.10 -0.54
C TYR A 329 -10.05 11.98 -0.43
N SER A 330 -10.42 10.74 -0.76
CA SER A 330 -9.49 9.61 -0.70
C SER A 330 -8.34 9.75 -1.71
N SER A 331 -8.64 10.18 -2.94
CA SER A 331 -7.63 10.29 -4.01
C SER A 331 -6.60 11.37 -3.73
N LEU A 332 -7.05 12.54 -3.26
CA LEU A 332 -6.16 13.67 -2.94
C LEU A 332 -5.31 13.42 -1.69
N VAL A 333 -5.87 12.79 -0.66
CA VAL A 333 -5.12 12.40 0.53
C VAL A 333 -4.09 11.33 0.19
N LEU A 334 -4.47 10.31 -0.60
CA LEU A 334 -3.54 9.27 -1.03
C LEU A 334 -2.37 9.88 -1.80
N ARG A 335 -2.61 10.84 -2.70
CA ARG A 335 -1.56 11.52 -3.48
C ARG A 335 -0.51 12.20 -2.60
N ASN A 336 -0.93 12.89 -1.54
CA ASN A 336 -0.02 13.68 -0.71
C ASN A 336 0.67 12.86 0.39
N PHE A 337 0.08 11.73 0.79
CA PHE A 337 0.53 10.93 1.93
C PHE A 337 0.73 9.44 1.59
N SER A 338 0.99 9.09 0.32
CA SER A 338 1.08 7.69 -0.15
C SER A 338 2.17 6.87 0.54
N SER A 339 3.24 7.51 1.01
CA SER A 339 4.33 6.84 1.75
C SER A 339 3.92 6.29 3.12
N LEU A 340 2.89 6.87 3.76
CA LEU A 340 2.44 6.49 5.11
C LEU A 340 1.14 5.68 5.10
N ILE A 341 0.36 5.79 4.02
CA ILE A 341 -0.98 5.20 3.90
C ILE A 341 -0.90 3.92 3.06
N LYS A 342 -1.34 2.80 3.63
CA LYS A 342 -1.50 1.53 2.91
C LYS A 342 -2.75 1.56 2.02
N ASP A 343 -3.85 2.06 2.57
CA ASP A 343 -5.10 2.26 1.84
C ASP A 343 -6.01 3.28 2.55
N ILE A 344 -6.98 3.82 1.82
CA ILE A 344 -7.89 4.86 2.32
C ILE A 344 -9.28 4.70 1.72
N LYS A 345 -10.30 4.88 2.57
CA LYS A 345 -11.70 4.86 2.14
C LYS A 345 -12.46 6.01 2.76
N SER A 346 -13.28 6.66 1.94
CA SER A 346 -14.18 7.75 2.34
C SER A 346 -15.62 7.45 1.92
N TRP A 347 -16.57 7.95 2.70
CA TRP A 347 -18.00 7.84 2.45
C TRP A 347 -18.77 9.01 3.06
N GLY A 348 -20.00 9.23 2.60
CA GLY A 348 -20.85 10.32 3.06
C GLY A 348 -21.43 10.05 4.44
N GLY A 349 -21.60 11.11 5.22
CA GLY A 349 -22.21 11.00 6.54
C GLY A 349 -23.69 10.58 6.51
N GLU A 350 -24.37 10.73 5.37
CA GLU A 350 -25.71 10.19 5.11
C GLU A 350 -25.74 8.66 5.08
N ASP A 351 -24.64 8.04 4.66
CA ASP A 351 -24.47 6.60 4.60
C ASP A 351 -23.91 6.03 5.91
N ASN A 352 -23.48 6.88 6.86
CA ASN A 352 -22.93 6.38 8.12
C ASN A 352 -23.99 5.61 8.95
N ILE A 353 -23.53 4.71 9.83
CA ILE A 353 -24.44 3.91 10.71
C ILE A 353 -25.34 4.85 11.51
N VAL A 354 -24.73 5.86 12.13
CA VAL A 354 -25.44 7.01 12.70
C VAL A 354 -25.30 8.15 11.71
N LYS A 355 -26.40 8.45 11.01
CA LYS A 355 -26.43 9.47 9.96
C LYS A 355 -26.03 10.83 10.51
N GLN A 356 -25.04 11.46 9.90
CA GLN A 356 -24.58 12.82 10.21
C GLN A 356 -24.42 13.59 8.89
N TYR A 357 -25.40 14.41 8.53
CA TYR A 357 -25.34 15.21 7.32
C TYR A 357 -24.30 16.35 7.46
N GLY A 358 -23.71 16.78 6.34
CA GLY A 358 -22.69 17.84 6.33
C GLY A 358 -21.30 17.37 6.79
N CYS A 359 -21.07 16.06 6.89
CA CYS A 359 -19.76 15.50 7.20
C CYS A 359 -19.40 14.40 6.20
N VAL A 360 -18.11 14.31 5.88
CA VAL A 360 -17.51 13.19 5.16
C VAL A 360 -16.73 12.35 6.15
N PHE A 361 -16.97 11.04 6.16
CA PHE A 361 -16.17 10.12 6.97
C PHE A 361 -15.02 9.56 6.14
N MET A 362 -13.87 9.40 6.78
CA MET A 362 -12.68 8.82 6.19
C MET A 362 -12.05 7.82 7.15
N SER A 363 -11.72 6.64 6.63
CA SER A 363 -10.93 5.64 7.30
C SER A 363 -9.60 5.51 6.58
N VAL A 364 -8.51 5.64 7.33
CA VAL A 364 -7.15 5.56 6.82
C VAL A 364 -6.49 4.33 7.42
N LEU A 365 -6.04 3.43 6.56
CA LEU A 365 -5.22 2.28 6.93
C LEU A 365 -3.76 2.68 6.76
N PHE A 366 -3.09 2.93 7.88
CA PHE A 366 -1.67 3.26 7.90
C PHE A 366 -0.80 2.03 7.64
N ASN A 367 0.42 2.25 7.17
CA ASN A 367 1.44 1.19 7.12
C ASN A 367 1.70 0.62 8.52
N SER A 368 2.15 -0.63 8.56
CA SER A 368 2.36 -1.33 9.83
C SER A 368 3.43 -0.63 10.67
N ASN A 369 3.27 -0.69 12.00
CA ASN A 369 4.21 -0.18 12.99
C ASN A 369 4.43 1.34 12.98
N ILE A 370 3.57 2.17 12.38
CA ILE A 370 3.71 3.63 12.52
C ILE A 370 3.37 4.06 13.97
N PRO A 371 4.23 4.88 14.64
CA PRO A 371 3.94 5.40 15.97
C PRO A 371 2.65 6.23 16.02
N GLN A 372 1.90 6.11 17.11
CA GLN A 372 0.62 6.83 17.26
C GLN A 372 0.78 8.35 17.13
N THR A 373 1.89 8.91 17.60
CA THR A 373 2.20 10.34 17.48
C THR A 373 2.28 10.80 16.02
N THR A 374 2.87 9.99 15.14
CA THR A 374 2.93 10.27 13.69
C THR A 374 1.59 10.08 13.02
N VAL A 375 0.80 9.08 13.44
CA VAL A 375 -0.57 8.88 12.97
C VAL A 375 -1.42 10.13 13.27
N ASP A 376 -1.35 10.64 14.49
CA ASP A 376 -2.12 11.80 14.92
C ASP A 376 -1.67 13.07 14.17
N ALA A 377 -0.36 13.29 14.04
CA ALA A 377 0.18 14.40 13.25
C ALA A 377 -0.25 14.35 11.78
N THR A 378 -0.26 13.14 11.18
CA THR A 378 -0.71 12.94 9.80
C THR A 378 -2.21 13.21 9.67
N LYS A 379 -3.03 12.74 10.64
CA LYS A 379 -4.46 13.05 10.68
C LYS A 379 -4.71 14.56 10.75
N THR A 380 -3.93 15.31 11.53
CA THR A 380 -4.00 16.79 11.57
C THR A 380 -3.63 17.41 10.21
N ALA A 381 -2.53 16.97 9.59
CA ALA A 381 -2.13 17.48 8.27
C ALA A 381 -3.19 17.19 7.18
N ILE A 382 -3.89 16.06 7.28
CA ILE A 382 -5.01 15.72 6.40
C ILE A 382 -6.20 16.66 6.64
N LEU A 383 -6.50 17.03 7.89
CA LEU A 383 -7.55 18.00 8.19
C LEU A 383 -7.22 19.38 7.63
N ASP A 384 -5.97 19.84 7.78
CA ASP A 384 -5.51 21.11 7.23
C ASP A 384 -5.60 21.13 5.69
N LEU A 385 -5.25 20.01 5.04
CA LEU A 385 -5.41 19.84 3.60
C LEU A 385 -6.89 19.86 3.19
N ALA A 386 -7.74 19.18 3.96
CA ALA A 386 -9.17 19.14 3.68
C ALA A 386 -9.79 20.54 3.83
N GLU A 387 -9.44 21.31 4.86
CA GLU A 387 -9.94 22.69 5.04
C GLU A 387 -9.57 23.60 3.85
N GLN A 388 -8.41 23.38 3.23
CA GLN A 388 -7.95 24.17 2.09
C GLN A 388 -8.63 23.80 0.77
N LEU A 389 -9.00 22.53 0.59
CA LEU A 389 -9.49 21.98 -0.70
C LEU A 389 -10.96 21.57 -0.71
N SER A 390 -11.61 21.49 0.46
CA SER A 390 -13.01 21.11 0.61
C SER A 390 -13.96 22.28 0.33
N ILE A 391 -15.23 21.93 0.15
CA ILE A 391 -16.31 22.91 0.13
C ILE A 391 -16.58 23.33 1.58
N ALA A 392 -16.64 24.64 1.84
CA ALA A 392 -16.75 25.28 3.15
C ALA A 392 -17.94 24.84 4.07
N SER A 393 -18.78 23.89 3.64
CA SER A 393 -19.92 23.37 4.41
C SER A 393 -19.79 21.90 4.81
N PHE A 394 -18.67 21.24 4.47
CA PHE A 394 -18.43 19.83 4.79
C PHE A 394 -17.22 19.66 5.70
N ASP A 395 -17.45 19.01 6.84
CA ASP A 395 -16.38 18.66 7.77
C ASP A 395 -15.86 17.24 7.50
N LEU A 396 -14.55 17.05 7.56
CA LEU A 396 -13.91 15.74 7.49
C LEU A 396 -13.83 15.13 8.91
N LYS A 397 -14.34 13.91 9.08
CA LYS A 397 -14.24 13.15 10.33
C LYS A 397 -13.57 11.80 10.09
N PHE A 398 -12.69 11.40 11.00
CA PHE A 398 -12.07 10.08 10.94
C PHE A 398 -12.94 9.02 11.60
N ALA A 399 -12.98 7.84 10.99
CA ALA A 399 -13.52 6.62 11.56
C ALA A 399 -12.43 5.54 11.52
N ASP A 400 -12.14 4.94 12.67
CA ASP A 400 -11.05 3.97 12.76
C ASP A 400 -11.38 2.68 11.98
N PRO A 401 -10.39 2.09 11.30
CA PRO A 401 -10.58 0.86 10.55
C PRO A 401 -10.86 -0.32 11.49
N VAL A 402 -11.87 -1.13 11.15
CA VAL A 402 -12.22 -2.34 11.89
C VAL A 402 -11.68 -3.54 11.13
N ARG A 403 -10.78 -4.30 11.76
CA ARG A 403 -10.20 -5.50 11.15
C ARG A 403 -11.04 -6.71 11.45
N THR A 404 -11.57 -7.33 10.39
CA THR A 404 -12.25 -8.63 10.47
C THR A 404 -11.34 -9.68 9.85
N PHE A 405 -10.95 -10.65 10.64
CA PHE A 405 -10.13 -11.76 10.17
C PHE A 405 -11.02 -12.87 9.59
N VAL A 406 -10.55 -13.56 8.57
CA VAL A 406 -11.19 -14.74 8.01
C VAL A 406 -10.43 -15.99 8.49
N GLU A 407 -11.15 -16.91 9.13
CA GLU A 407 -10.65 -18.23 9.49
C GLU A 407 -11.16 -19.25 8.45
N LEU A 408 -10.27 -20.11 7.99
CA LEU A 408 -10.60 -21.15 7.01
C LEU A 408 -10.33 -22.55 7.56
N ASP A 409 -11.32 -23.44 7.48
CA ASP A 409 -11.15 -24.88 7.65
C ASP A 409 -11.25 -25.54 6.27
N THR A 410 -10.10 -25.71 5.63
CA THR A 410 -9.97 -26.26 4.27
C THR A 410 -9.74 -27.77 4.33
N LYS A 411 -10.57 -28.52 3.63
CA LYS A 411 -10.48 -29.98 3.51
C LYS A 411 -10.42 -30.35 2.03
N PHE A 412 -9.45 -31.17 1.66
CA PHE A 412 -9.32 -31.65 0.28
C PHE A 412 -9.13 -33.16 0.22
N GLN A 413 -9.60 -33.75 -0.87
CA GLN A 413 -9.40 -35.17 -1.16
C GLN A 413 -8.12 -35.36 -1.95
N PHE A 414 -7.24 -36.23 -1.45
CA PHE A 414 -5.92 -36.47 -2.02
C PHE A 414 -5.79 -37.91 -2.52
N ASN A 415 -5.34 -38.07 -3.76
CA ASN A 415 -5.04 -39.37 -4.36
C ASN A 415 -3.53 -39.53 -4.62
N GLU A 416 -2.89 -40.38 -3.82
CA GLU A 416 -1.45 -40.68 -3.90
C GLU A 416 -1.01 -41.33 -5.22
N ARG A 417 -1.92 -41.84 -6.03
CA ARG A 417 -1.58 -42.51 -7.31
C ARG A 417 -1.33 -41.54 -8.45
N LEU A 418 -1.79 -40.28 -8.32
CA LEU A 418 -1.73 -39.27 -9.37
C LEU A 418 -0.51 -38.35 -9.25
N THR A 419 0.27 -38.47 -8.18
CA THR A 419 1.46 -37.66 -7.95
C THR A 419 2.54 -38.45 -7.21
N SER A 420 3.80 -38.02 -7.37
CA SER A 420 4.93 -38.51 -6.59
C SER A 420 5.16 -37.72 -5.29
N LEU A 421 4.42 -36.61 -5.10
CA LEU A 421 4.53 -35.75 -3.93
C LEU A 421 3.78 -36.32 -2.73
N THR A 422 4.32 -36.08 -1.53
CA THR A 422 3.67 -36.51 -0.28
C THR A 422 2.49 -35.61 0.06
N LEU A 423 1.54 -36.14 0.84
CA LEU A 423 0.39 -35.36 1.34
C LEU A 423 0.83 -34.10 2.09
N ASN A 424 1.91 -34.16 2.87
CA ASN A 424 2.42 -33.01 3.62
C ASN A 424 2.93 -31.90 2.69
N THR A 425 3.63 -32.26 1.61
CA THR A 425 4.10 -31.29 0.61
C THR A 425 2.93 -30.58 -0.06
N ILE A 426 1.90 -31.33 -0.49
CA ILE A 426 0.70 -30.74 -1.08
C ILE A 426 -0.04 -29.86 -0.07
N LYS A 427 -0.15 -30.30 1.19
CA LYS A 427 -0.74 -29.49 2.25
C LYS A 427 -0.01 -28.14 2.43
N THR A 428 1.32 -28.15 2.47
CA THR A 428 2.09 -26.90 2.54
C THR A 428 1.85 -26.00 1.33
N GLN A 429 1.80 -26.57 0.12
CA GLN A 429 1.47 -25.82 -1.10
C GLN A 429 0.05 -25.22 -1.06
N VAL A 430 -0.93 -25.95 -0.51
CA VAL A 430 -2.28 -25.43 -0.30
C VAL A 430 -2.26 -24.29 0.71
N ASP A 431 -1.54 -24.42 1.82
CA ASP A 431 -1.40 -23.36 2.82
C ASP A 431 -0.71 -22.11 2.22
N ASP A 432 0.32 -22.29 1.39
CA ASP A 432 0.99 -21.22 0.64
C ASP A 432 0.03 -20.52 -0.34
N ALA A 433 -0.75 -21.28 -1.11
CA ALA A 433 -1.72 -20.72 -2.05
C ALA A 433 -2.82 -19.92 -1.33
N VAL A 434 -3.26 -20.40 -0.16
CA VAL A 434 -4.21 -19.67 0.69
C VAL A 434 -3.57 -18.36 1.18
N ARG A 435 -2.34 -18.40 1.72
CA ARG A 435 -1.62 -17.19 2.17
C ARG A 435 -1.46 -16.18 1.04
N GLN A 436 -1.03 -16.63 -0.13
CA GLN A 436 -0.85 -15.80 -1.31
C GLN A 436 -2.18 -15.16 -1.75
N TYR A 437 -3.27 -15.93 -1.79
CA TYR A 437 -4.59 -15.42 -2.14
C TYR A 437 -5.00 -14.25 -1.25
N PHE A 438 -4.84 -14.34 0.07
CA PHE A 438 -5.19 -13.23 0.97
C PHE A 438 -4.21 -12.05 0.85
N ASN A 439 -2.92 -12.29 0.66
CA ASN A 439 -1.94 -11.21 0.48
C ASN A 439 -2.20 -10.38 -0.79
N GLU A 440 -2.69 -11.01 -1.86
CA GLU A 440 -2.98 -10.34 -3.13
C GLU A 440 -4.39 -9.71 -3.16
N ASN A 441 -5.39 -10.39 -2.60
CA ASN A 441 -6.79 -10.03 -2.77
C ASN A 441 -7.44 -9.36 -1.57
N THR A 442 -6.79 -9.34 -0.39
CA THR A 442 -7.34 -8.77 0.85
C THR A 442 -6.33 -7.86 1.55
N GLY A 443 -6.72 -7.26 2.69
CA GLY A 443 -5.87 -6.35 3.46
C GLY A 443 -5.93 -4.87 3.04
N LYS A 444 -6.85 -4.52 2.12
CA LYS A 444 -7.27 -3.16 1.75
C LYS A 444 -8.81 -3.02 1.90
N PHE A 445 -9.32 -1.81 1.81
CA PHE A 445 -10.76 -1.53 1.82
C PHE A 445 -11.45 -2.04 0.54
N ASP A 446 -12.76 -2.29 0.62
CA ASP A 446 -13.63 -2.79 -0.46
C ASP A 446 -13.19 -4.13 -1.11
N GLN A 447 -12.23 -4.84 -0.51
CA GLN A 447 -11.75 -6.12 -0.99
C GLN A 447 -12.58 -7.27 -0.41
N ALA A 448 -13.42 -7.87 -1.26
CA ALA A 448 -14.29 -8.98 -0.86
C ALA A 448 -13.59 -10.34 -0.98
N PHE A 449 -13.78 -11.18 0.03
CA PHE A 449 -13.37 -12.58 0.01
C PHE A 449 -14.41 -13.43 -0.74
N ARG A 450 -13.95 -14.21 -1.73
CA ARG A 450 -14.80 -15.13 -2.51
C ARG A 450 -14.27 -16.55 -2.42
N ARG A 451 -15.04 -17.44 -1.79
CA ARG A 451 -14.64 -18.84 -1.57
C ARG A 451 -14.39 -19.59 -2.89
N SER A 452 -15.20 -19.36 -3.93
CA SER A 452 -15.06 -20.04 -5.23
C SER A 452 -13.70 -19.79 -5.90
N ASN A 453 -13.21 -18.55 -5.81
CA ASN A 453 -11.94 -18.17 -6.42
C ASN A 453 -10.78 -18.85 -5.71
N LEU A 454 -10.84 -18.91 -4.37
CA LEU A 454 -9.85 -19.65 -3.56
C LEU A 454 -9.87 -21.15 -3.88
N LEU A 455 -11.04 -21.79 -3.94
CA LEU A 455 -11.14 -23.22 -4.23
C LEU A 455 -10.60 -23.56 -5.63
N SER A 456 -10.84 -22.69 -6.61
CA SER A 456 -10.31 -22.88 -7.97
C SER A 456 -8.78 -22.87 -7.98
N LEU A 457 -8.15 -21.96 -7.22
CA LEU A 457 -6.69 -21.92 -7.07
C LEU A 457 -6.15 -23.16 -6.36
N ILE A 458 -6.86 -23.67 -5.35
CA ILE A 458 -6.47 -24.90 -4.63
C ILE A 458 -6.52 -26.12 -5.56
N ASP A 459 -7.58 -26.25 -6.35
CA ASP A 459 -7.75 -27.38 -7.28
C ASP A 459 -6.72 -27.34 -8.44
N GLU A 460 -6.20 -26.15 -8.79
CA GLU A 460 -5.18 -25.98 -9.84
C GLU A 460 -3.76 -26.40 -9.41
N ILE A 461 -3.47 -26.48 -8.09
CA ILE A 461 -2.12 -26.80 -7.56
C ILE A 461 -1.62 -28.15 -8.08
N SER A 462 -2.49 -29.16 -8.11
CA SER A 462 -2.10 -30.51 -8.46
C SER A 462 -3.29 -31.35 -8.93
N PRO A 463 -3.13 -32.18 -9.98
CA PRO A 463 -4.16 -33.12 -10.41
C PRO A 463 -4.47 -34.21 -9.36
N ALA A 464 -3.64 -34.34 -8.31
CA ALA A 464 -3.89 -35.27 -7.21
C ALA A 464 -4.95 -34.76 -6.22
N ILE A 465 -5.35 -33.49 -6.31
CA ILE A 465 -6.47 -32.91 -5.55
C ILE A 465 -7.74 -33.18 -6.36
N LEU A 466 -8.59 -34.10 -5.86
CA LEU A 466 -9.80 -34.50 -6.59
C LEU A 466 -10.99 -33.57 -6.31
N SER A 467 -11.04 -33.00 -5.10
CA SER A 467 -12.09 -32.09 -4.66
C SER A 467 -11.62 -31.34 -3.41
N SER A 468 -11.99 -30.06 -3.33
CA SER A 468 -11.75 -29.21 -2.17
C SER A 468 -13.06 -28.65 -1.59
N ARG A 469 -13.07 -28.45 -0.27
CA ARG A 469 -14.15 -27.81 0.48
C ARG A 469 -13.57 -26.97 1.59
N THR A 470 -14.02 -25.73 1.72
CA THR A 470 -13.63 -24.84 2.81
C THR A 470 -14.85 -24.34 3.58
N ALA A 471 -14.79 -24.46 4.91
CA ALA A 471 -15.70 -23.78 5.83
C ALA A 471 -15.07 -22.46 6.28
N VAL A 472 -15.88 -21.40 6.32
CA VAL A 472 -15.42 -20.02 6.51
C VAL A 472 -16.02 -19.49 7.80
N LYS A 473 -15.20 -18.89 8.66
CA LYS A 473 -15.65 -18.10 9.82
C LYS A 473 -15.06 -16.71 9.76
N MET A 474 -15.77 -15.74 10.31
CA MET A 474 -15.28 -14.39 10.52
C MET A 474 -14.84 -14.25 11.96
N GLN A 475 -13.79 -13.48 12.22
CA GLN A 475 -13.25 -13.30 13.55
C GLN A 475 -12.93 -11.83 13.80
N GLN A 476 -13.41 -11.28 14.90
CA GLN A 476 -12.97 -9.98 15.41
C GLN A 476 -12.27 -10.14 16.74
N ARG A 477 -11.39 -9.19 17.05
CA ARG A 477 -10.56 -9.19 18.26
C ARG A 477 -10.91 -7.98 19.11
N PHE A 478 -11.01 -8.17 20.42
CA PHE A 478 -11.14 -7.07 21.37
C PHE A 478 -10.17 -7.26 22.54
N THR A 479 -9.77 -6.14 23.13
CA THR A 479 -8.87 -6.09 24.28
C THR A 479 -9.69 -5.74 25.52
N PRO A 480 -9.96 -6.70 26.43
CA PRO A 480 -10.66 -6.41 27.68
C PRO A 480 -9.76 -5.71 28.69
N THR A 481 -10.36 -4.91 29.58
CA THR A 481 -9.66 -4.38 30.75
C THR A 481 -9.63 -5.46 31.83
N LEU A 482 -8.45 -6.01 32.12
CA LEU A 482 -8.29 -7.13 33.05
C LEU A 482 -8.79 -6.78 34.46
N GLY A 483 -9.49 -7.73 35.08
CA GLY A 483 -10.05 -7.61 36.44
C GLY A 483 -11.22 -6.63 36.58
N SER A 484 -11.69 -6.01 35.48
CA SER A 484 -12.84 -5.11 35.46
C SER A 484 -13.95 -5.64 34.57
N VAL A 485 -15.19 -5.26 34.88
CA VAL A 485 -16.35 -5.55 34.04
C VAL A 485 -16.42 -4.54 32.91
N SER A 486 -16.43 -5.00 31.65
CA SER A 486 -16.53 -4.14 30.47
C SER A 486 -17.58 -4.65 29.48
N ASN A 487 -18.11 -3.71 28.70
CA ASN A 487 -19.02 -4.00 27.59
C ASN A 487 -18.26 -3.87 26.28
N HIS A 488 -18.50 -4.80 25.36
CA HIS A 488 -17.87 -4.79 24.03
C HIS A 488 -18.93 -5.07 22.97
N THR A 489 -18.88 -4.29 21.88
CA THR A 489 -19.74 -4.49 20.72
C THR A 489 -18.85 -4.79 19.52
N LEU A 490 -19.01 -5.96 18.94
CA LEU A 490 -18.30 -6.40 17.74
C LEU A 490 -19.29 -6.41 16.58
N LYS A 491 -18.94 -5.76 15.47
CA LYS A 491 -19.81 -5.69 14.30
C LYS A 491 -19.10 -6.31 13.11
N PHE A 492 -19.58 -7.46 12.67
CA PHE A 492 -19.06 -8.16 11.50
C PHE A 492 -19.59 -7.52 10.20
N PRO A 493 -18.84 -7.65 9.09
CA PRO A 493 -19.16 -7.00 7.82
C PRO A 493 -20.37 -7.63 7.11
N VAL A 494 -20.69 -8.89 7.41
CA VAL A 494 -21.86 -9.59 6.87
C VAL A 494 -22.71 -10.19 7.98
N GLU A 495 -23.93 -10.56 7.64
CA GLU A 495 -24.88 -11.22 8.55
C GLU A 495 -24.29 -12.51 9.13
N ILE A 496 -24.57 -12.75 10.40
CA ILE A 496 -24.18 -13.98 11.10
C ILE A 496 -25.27 -15.02 10.89
N GLN A 497 -24.89 -16.29 10.73
CA GLN A 497 -25.82 -17.39 10.59
C GLN A 497 -26.88 -17.36 11.72
N SER A 498 -28.13 -17.69 11.39
CA SER A 498 -29.18 -17.82 12.40
C SER A 498 -28.82 -18.92 13.40
N ARG A 499 -29.38 -18.85 14.61
CA ARG A 499 -29.26 -19.91 15.61
C ARG A 499 -29.53 -21.29 15.00
N ASP A 500 -28.71 -22.23 15.44
CA ASP A 500 -28.71 -23.63 15.05
C ASP A 500 -28.91 -24.46 16.33
N ASP A 501 -29.52 -25.63 16.20
CA ASP A 501 -29.76 -26.59 17.27
C ASP A 501 -28.62 -27.59 17.44
N GLU A 502 -27.77 -27.76 16.42
CA GLU A 502 -26.61 -28.64 16.45
C GLU A 502 -25.28 -27.89 16.55
N ASN A 503 -25.11 -26.80 15.79
CA ASN A 503 -23.82 -26.11 15.67
C ASN A 503 -23.74 -24.82 16.50
N PHE A 504 -22.58 -24.60 17.10
CA PHE A 504 -22.25 -23.31 17.72
C PHE A 504 -21.83 -22.31 16.63
N ILE A 505 -22.54 -21.18 16.59
CA ILE A 505 -22.36 -20.13 15.59
C ILE A 505 -21.30 -19.13 16.02
N VAL A 506 -21.27 -18.78 17.31
CA VAL A 506 -20.31 -17.82 17.88
C VAL A 506 -19.48 -18.51 18.95
N THR A 507 -18.16 -18.41 18.84
CA THR A 507 -17.20 -19.03 19.76
C THR A 507 -16.01 -18.11 19.98
N SER A 508 -15.45 -18.02 21.19
CA SER A 508 -14.23 -17.26 21.45
C SER A 508 -12.97 -18.13 21.62
N THR A 509 -11.82 -17.50 21.76
CA THR A 509 -10.63 -18.11 22.37
C THR A 509 -10.78 -18.24 23.89
N ASN A 510 -9.86 -19.01 24.47
CA ASN A 510 -9.79 -19.28 25.89
C ASN A 510 -9.35 -18.02 26.66
N PHE A 511 -9.98 -17.76 27.80
CA PHE A 511 -9.60 -16.74 28.76
C PHE A 511 -9.88 -17.24 30.18
N VAL A 512 -9.28 -16.63 31.19
CA VAL A 512 -9.48 -17.01 32.59
C VAL A 512 -10.55 -16.13 33.22
N PHE A 513 -11.51 -16.77 33.85
CA PHE A 513 -12.52 -16.14 34.68
C PHE A 513 -12.68 -16.97 35.96
N GLN A 514 -12.63 -16.32 37.12
CA GLN A 514 -12.68 -16.96 38.43
C GLN A 514 -11.62 -18.05 38.61
N ASN A 515 -10.38 -17.81 38.13
CA ASN A 515 -9.28 -18.77 38.10
C ASN A 515 -9.53 -20.06 37.30
N VAL A 516 -10.50 -20.04 36.38
CA VAL A 516 -10.84 -21.19 35.51
C VAL A 516 -10.72 -20.79 34.03
N ASN A 517 -10.19 -21.69 33.21
CA ASN A 517 -10.15 -21.50 31.75
C ASN A 517 -11.55 -21.62 31.15
N CYS A 518 -11.99 -20.55 30.52
CA CYS A 518 -13.34 -20.36 30.00
C CYS A 518 -13.34 -19.99 28.51
N VAL A 519 -14.47 -20.24 27.86
CA VAL A 519 -14.75 -19.82 26.49
C VAL A 519 -16.17 -19.26 26.38
N ILE A 520 -16.36 -18.25 25.53
CA ILE A 520 -17.68 -17.73 25.17
C ILE A 520 -18.23 -18.59 24.05
N ARG A 521 -19.46 -19.06 24.19
CA ARG A 521 -20.21 -19.71 23.11
C ARG A 521 -21.68 -19.32 23.15
N ASN A 522 -22.38 -19.39 22.03
CA ASN A 522 -23.84 -19.26 22.05
C ASN A 522 -24.51 -20.49 22.65
N LYS A 523 -25.67 -20.30 23.28
CA LYS A 523 -26.56 -21.40 23.67
C LYS A 523 -27.20 -22.00 22.42
N LEU A 524 -27.29 -23.32 22.33
CA LEU A 524 -28.00 -23.98 21.23
C LEU A 524 -29.46 -23.50 21.17
N ASN A 525 -29.99 -23.31 19.96
CA ASN A 525 -31.34 -22.79 19.71
C ASN A 525 -31.63 -21.38 20.32
N SER A 526 -30.60 -20.62 20.71
CA SER A 526 -30.76 -19.26 21.25
C SER A 526 -29.63 -18.33 20.80
N ASN A 527 -29.92 -17.02 20.81
CA ASN A 527 -28.96 -15.99 20.45
C ASN A 527 -28.15 -15.48 21.65
N ILE A 528 -28.38 -16.04 22.84
CA ILE A 528 -27.72 -15.66 24.09
C ILE A 528 -26.33 -16.29 24.14
N LEU A 529 -25.34 -15.48 24.51
CA LEU A 529 -23.96 -15.90 24.72
C LEU A 529 -23.75 -16.31 26.18
N GLN A 530 -22.94 -17.35 26.38
CA GLN A 530 -22.67 -17.95 27.68
C GLN A 530 -21.17 -18.14 27.86
N VAL A 531 -20.71 -18.04 29.11
CA VAL A 531 -19.33 -18.38 29.47
C VAL A 531 -19.31 -19.78 30.07
N ILE A 532 -18.52 -20.67 29.47
CA ILE A 532 -18.40 -22.06 29.91
C ILE A 532 -16.96 -22.38 30.31
N ASN A 533 -16.81 -23.24 31.31
CA ASN A 533 -15.52 -23.84 31.65
C ASN A 533 -15.12 -24.86 30.58
N LEU A 534 -13.89 -24.76 30.06
CA LEU A 534 -13.36 -25.71 29.06
C LEU A 534 -13.16 -27.14 29.60
N THR A 535 -12.91 -27.29 30.90
CA THR A 535 -12.57 -28.61 31.49
C THR A 535 -13.81 -29.47 31.65
N ASP A 536 -14.88 -28.91 32.23
CA ASP A 536 -16.08 -29.66 32.61
C ASP A 536 -17.31 -29.30 31.75
N ASN A 537 -17.16 -28.41 30.77
CA ASN A 537 -18.26 -27.85 29.95
C ASN A 537 -19.41 -27.21 30.76
N ARG A 538 -19.20 -26.92 32.05
CA ARG A 538 -20.19 -26.28 32.93
C ARG A 538 -20.35 -24.81 32.58
N VAL A 539 -21.60 -24.35 32.51
CA VAL A 539 -21.94 -22.92 32.36
C VAL A 539 -21.62 -22.20 33.66
N LEU A 540 -20.76 -21.18 33.58
CA LEU A 540 -20.43 -20.30 34.70
C LEU A 540 -21.28 -19.03 34.68
N VAL A 541 -21.52 -18.48 33.49
CA VAL A 541 -22.38 -17.31 33.27
C VAL A 541 -23.36 -17.65 32.15
N ASP A 542 -24.66 -17.66 32.46
CA ASP A 542 -25.72 -18.10 31.54
C ASP A 542 -26.10 -17.03 30.51
N ASN A 543 -25.78 -15.75 30.78
CA ASN A 543 -26.00 -14.63 29.88
C ASN A 543 -24.88 -13.60 30.01
N VAL A 544 -24.04 -13.50 28.97
CA VAL A 544 -22.97 -12.50 28.84
C VAL A 544 -23.22 -11.56 27.66
N GLY A 545 -24.46 -11.52 27.19
CA GLY A 545 -24.90 -10.75 26.02
C GLY A 545 -25.56 -11.62 24.95
N ASN A 546 -25.71 -11.07 23.76
CA ASN A 546 -26.43 -11.70 22.65
C ASN A 546 -25.82 -11.32 21.30
N TYR A 547 -26.08 -12.13 20.28
CA TYR A 547 -25.77 -11.76 18.90
C TYR A 547 -27.04 -11.51 18.08
N ALA A 548 -26.95 -10.52 17.19
CA ALA A 548 -27.99 -10.14 16.24
C ALA A 548 -27.58 -10.62 14.84
N SER A 549 -28.19 -11.71 14.38
CA SER A 549 -27.89 -12.33 13.08
C SER A 549 -28.03 -11.36 11.90
N SER A 550 -29.12 -10.57 11.86
CA SER A 550 -29.45 -9.68 10.74
C SER A 550 -28.55 -8.44 10.63
N THR A 551 -28.01 -7.94 11.74
CA THR A 551 -27.11 -6.77 11.71
C THR A 551 -25.64 -7.18 11.74
N GLY A 552 -25.35 -8.47 11.92
CA GLY A 552 -23.99 -8.99 12.09
C GLY A 552 -23.33 -8.52 13.39
N THR A 553 -24.09 -8.14 14.42
CA THR A 553 -23.53 -7.54 15.65
C THR A 553 -23.54 -8.52 16.81
N VAL A 554 -22.41 -8.64 17.51
CA VAL A 554 -22.26 -9.36 18.77
C VAL A 554 -22.14 -8.35 19.91
N TYR A 555 -23.07 -8.41 20.86
CA TYR A 555 -23.05 -7.63 22.09
C TYR A 555 -22.54 -8.48 23.23
N LEU A 556 -21.47 -8.06 23.87
CA LEU A 556 -20.95 -8.60 25.11
C LEU A 556 -21.24 -7.56 26.21
N VAL A 557 -22.06 -7.94 27.18
CA VAL A 557 -22.49 -7.05 28.26
C VAL A 557 -22.13 -7.68 29.59
N GLY A 558 -21.39 -6.93 30.41
CA GLY A 558 -21.03 -7.38 31.74
C GLY A 558 -19.98 -8.50 31.76
N LEU A 559 -19.06 -8.53 30.79
CA LEU A 559 -17.98 -9.52 30.76
C LEU A 559 -16.83 -9.06 31.67
N GLN A 560 -16.38 -9.94 32.57
CA GLN A 560 -15.15 -9.78 33.33
C GLN A 560 -14.13 -10.81 32.86
N VAL A 561 -12.89 -10.38 32.66
CA VAL A 561 -11.77 -11.23 32.25
C VAL A 561 -10.63 -11.02 33.25
N ASP A 562 -10.20 -12.08 33.94
CA ASP A 562 -9.16 -11.96 34.97
C ASP A 562 -7.75 -12.06 34.35
N SER A 563 -7.57 -12.97 33.40
CA SER A 563 -6.36 -13.04 32.58
C SER A 563 -6.64 -13.71 31.23
N ILE A 564 -5.73 -13.55 30.28
CA ILE A 564 -5.83 -14.16 28.94
C ILE A 564 -4.75 -15.24 28.84
N THR A 565 -5.13 -16.42 28.35
CA THR A 565 -4.22 -17.57 28.21
C THR A 565 -3.28 -17.38 27.01
N GLY A 566 -2.03 -17.84 27.12
CA GLY A 566 -1.11 -17.92 25.98
C GLY A 566 -0.39 -16.62 25.61
N GLY A 567 -0.25 -15.67 26.56
CA GLY A 567 0.52 -14.44 26.37
C GLY A 567 -0.10 -13.42 25.41
N GLN A 568 -1.35 -13.64 24.98
CA GLN A 568 -2.10 -12.74 24.11
C GLN A 568 -2.72 -11.60 24.93
N THR A 569 -2.85 -10.41 24.33
CA THR A 569 -3.52 -9.26 24.95
C THR A 569 -4.98 -9.11 24.54
N PHE A 570 -5.45 -9.91 23.59
CA PHE A 570 -6.80 -9.83 23.02
C PHE A 570 -7.52 -11.17 23.05
N ILE A 571 -8.86 -11.12 23.07
CA ILE A 571 -9.72 -12.28 22.89
C ILE A 571 -10.25 -12.28 21.46
N LYS A 572 -10.13 -13.42 20.77
CA LYS A 572 -10.69 -13.63 19.44
C LYS A 572 -12.13 -14.12 19.58
N VAL A 573 -13.06 -13.52 18.86
CA VAL A 573 -14.46 -13.97 18.77
C VAL A 573 -14.76 -14.32 17.33
N SER A 574 -15.01 -15.59 17.07
CA SER A 574 -15.30 -16.16 15.76
C SER A 574 -16.81 -16.37 15.60
N ALA A 575 -17.35 -15.99 14.45
CA ALA A 575 -18.75 -16.11 14.09
C ALA A 575 -18.89 -16.73 12.68
N VAL A 576 -19.83 -17.65 12.49
CA VAL A 576 -20.12 -18.22 11.18
C VAL A 576 -20.99 -17.23 10.37
N PRO A 577 -20.56 -16.77 9.18
CA PRO A 577 -21.37 -15.92 8.33
C PRO A 577 -22.58 -16.69 7.77
N ALA A 578 -23.71 -16.00 7.60
CA ALA A 578 -24.91 -16.58 7.00
C ALA A 578 -24.66 -17.09 5.57
N ASN A 579 -23.82 -16.40 4.82
CA ASN A 579 -23.30 -16.84 3.53
C ASN A 579 -21.78 -17.05 3.58
N GLN A 580 -21.35 -18.31 3.69
CA GLN A 580 -19.91 -18.65 3.71
C GLN A 580 -19.22 -18.54 2.34
N SER A 581 -19.96 -18.30 1.25
CA SER A 581 -19.37 -18.21 -0.08
C SER A 581 -18.76 -16.84 -0.37
N LEU A 582 -19.23 -15.80 0.31
CA LEU A 582 -18.89 -14.41 0.05
C LEU A 582 -18.88 -13.62 1.36
N VAL A 583 -17.76 -12.95 1.64
CA VAL A 583 -17.65 -11.96 2.72
C VAL A 583 -17.25 -10.63 2.09
N VAL A 584 -18.13 -9.63 2.15
CA VAL A 584 -17.89 -8.30 1.58
C VAL A 584 -17.72 -7.32 2.73
N PRO A 585 -16.54 -6.69 2.90
CA PRO A 585 -16.37 -5.61 3.86
C PRO A 585 -17.18 -4.39 3.43
N GLN A 586 -17.62 -3.59 4.40
CA GLN A 586 -18.28 -2.31 4.13
C GLN A 586 -17.55 -1.18 4.84
N ARG A 587 -17.35 -0.06 4.12
CA ARG A 587 -16.85 1.21 4.70
C ARG A 587 -15.47 1.07 5.34
N ASN A 588 -15.41 1.06 6.67
CA ASN A 588 -14.19 0.98 7.46
C ASN A 588 -13.77 -0.46 7.80
N ASP A 589 -14.52 -1.47 7.38
CA ASP A 589 -14.12 -2.86 7.56
C ASP A 589 -13.00 -3.24 6.58
N VAL A 590 -11.98 -3.92 7.10
CA VAL A 590 -10.90 -4.53 6.31
C VAL A 590 -10.86 -6.02 6.61
N LEU A 591 -10.74 -6.84 5.55
CA LEU A 591 -10.57 -8.28 5.68
C LEU A 591 -9.09 -8.64 5.73
N ASP A 592 -8.69 -9.42 6.73
CA ASP A 592 -7.35 -10.00 6.87
C ASP A 592 -7.45 -11.52 7.06
N PHE A 593 -6.36 -12.27 6.87
CA PHE A 593 -6.30 -13.71 7.11
C PHE A 593 -5.82 -14.03 8.53
N ASP A 594 -6.46 -14.98 9.22
CA ASP A 594 -5.91 -15.53 10.48
C ASP A 594 -5.31 -16.92 10.24
N GLU A 595 -3.99 -16.98 10.10
CA GLU A 595 -3.26 -18.22 9.91
C GLU A 595 -3.31 -19.12 11.15
N SER A 596 -3.30 -18.55 12.36
CA SER A 596 -3.24 -19.35 13.60
C SER A 596 -4.51 -20.14 13.91
N ARG A 597 -5.64 -19.75 13.31
CA ARG A 597 -6.94 -20.40 13.46
C ARG A 597 -7.40 -21.13 12.20
N SER A 598 -6.72 -20.89 11.08
CA SER A 598 -6.98 -21.60 9.84
C SER A 598 -6.26 -22.94 9.84
N GLN A 599 -6.91 -23.95 9.27
CA GLN A 599 -6.35 -25.29 9.21
C GLN A 599 -6.65 -25.93 7.86
N THR A 600 -5.68 -26.69 7.37
CA THR A 600 -5.80 -27.47 6.15
C THR A 600 -5.66 -28.95 6.47
N THR A 601 -6.62 -29.76 6.02
CA THR A 601 -6.63 -31.21 6.22
C THR A 601 -6.80 -31.94 4.89
N GLY A 602 -5.82 -32.77 4.54
CA GLY A 602 -5.95 -33.70 3.41
C GLY A 602 -6.57 -35.02 3.86
N ILE A 603 -7.57 -35.48 3.13
CA ILE A 603 -8.23 -36.77 3.35
C ILE A 603 -7.80 -37.70 2.22
N LEU A 604 -7.14 -38.80 2.58
CA LEU A 604 -6.73 -39.82 1.61
C LEU A 604 -7.96 -40.47 0.99
N THR A 605 -7.95 -40.56 -0.34
CA THR A 605 -8.95 -41.29 -1.09
C THR A 605 -8.31 -42.13 -2.18
N THR A 606 -8.83 -43.33 -2.37
CA THR A 606 -8.47 -44.23 -3.47
C THR A 606 -9.48 -44.17 -4.62
N ALA A 607 -10.54 -43.37 -4.46
CA ALA A 607 -11.56 -43.21 -5.49
C ALA A 607 -10.97 -42.48 -6.71
N THR A 608 -11.36 -42.93 -7.89
CA THR A 608 -11.07 -42.28 -9.17
C THR A 608 -12.39 -41.82 -9.76
N ASN A 609 -12.45 -40.56 -10.19
CA ASN A 609 -13.59 -40.02 -10.95
C ASN A 609 -13.53 -40.47 -12.41
#